data_AF-A0A3N5U5J9-F1
#
_entry.id   AF-A0A3N5U5J9-F1
#
_cell.length_a   1.000
_cell.length_b   1.000
_cell.length_c   1.000
_cell.angle_alpha   90.00
_cell.angle_beta   90.00
_cell.angle_gamma   90.00
#
_symmetry.space_group_name_H-M   'P 1'
#
loop_
_entity.id
_entity.type
_entity.pdbx_description
1 polymer ?
#
loop_
_entity_poly.entity_id
_entity_poly.type
_entity_poly.pdbx_seq_one_letter_code
_entity_poly.pdbx_strand_id
1 'polypeptide(L)'
;MKVLFDSSGNPYPGAYIKQCVSAFGEGYSEAVQIIIRRSKDGIDKGIFLKSSAKLMSSFKMTRSGPFKGVGRPGAKDLDNDRRVLSASWEAIAESVLELKEFLISRPNTTRSRVLVEILEIERSQVAEKLWGMFKRLLPLCMSKTSLGLVGASKLLFSLLPEVALPVDNIQWRKLFKTVDYSDVICLMANEIVEWERLSGQRIDECDPNSTIFKQ
;
A
#
# COMPACT_ATOMS: atom_id res chain seq x y z
N MET A 1 1.18 3.16 -19.37
CA MET A 1 2.61 3.55 -19.25
C MET A 1 3.21 2.56 -18.29
N LYS A 2 4.31 1.92 -18.68
CA LYS A 2 5.06 1.00 -17.83
C LYS A 2 6.19 1.80 -17.15
N VAL A 3 6.31 1.71 -15.82
CA VAL A 3 7.33 2.37 -14.99
C VAL A 3 8.70 1.67 -15.06
N LEU A 4 8.70 0.35 -15.16
CA LEU A 4 9.91 -0.49 -15.17
C LEU A 4 10.51 -0.66 -16.57
N PHE A 5 9.93 0.00 -17.56
CA PHE A 5 10.30 -0.10 -18.97
C PHE A 5 10.53 1.28 -19.57
N ASP A 6 11.48 1.36 -20.50
CA ASP A 6 11.71 2.57 -21.27
C ASP A 6 10.61 2.81 -22.33
N SER A 7 10.70 3.92 -23.06
CA SER A 7 9.75 4.26 -24.13
C SER A 7 9.75 3.28 -25.30
N SER A 8 10.82 2.48 -25.44
CA SER A 8 10.97 1.46 -26.48
C SER A 8 10.45 0.09 -26.03
N GLY A 9 9.99 -0.03 -24.77
CA GLY A 9 9.50 -1.27 -24.19
C GLY A 9 10.59 -2.20 -23.66
N ASN A 10 11.84 -1.74 -23.52
CA ASN A 10 12.90 -2.52 -22.91
C ASN A 10 12.88 -2.36 -21.38
N PRO A 11 13.15 -3.43 -20.62
CA PRO A 11 13.23 -3.33 -19.16
C PRO A 11 14.41 -2.43 -18.76
N TYR A 12 14.19 -1.53 -17.80
CA TYR A 12 15.29 -0.78 -17.20
C TYR A 12 16.25 -1.74 -16.48
N PRO A 13 17.58 -1.51 -16.53
CA PRO A 13 18.54 -2.31 -15.77
C PRO A 13 18.29 -2.25 -14.26
N GLY A 14 18.49 -3.34 -13.53
CA GLY A 14 18.30 -3.35 -12.07
C GLY A 14 19.16 -2.31 -11.33
N ALA A 15 20.35 -1.99 -11.85
CA ALA A 15 21.19 -0.91 -11.30
C ALA A 15 20.50 0.47 -11.37
N TYR A 16 19.75 0.75 -12.44
CA TYR A 16 18.96 1.98 -12.58
C TYR A 16 17.81 1.99 -11.56
N ILE A 17 17.08 0.88 -11.44
CA ILE A 17 15.99 0.75 -10.46
C ILE A 17 16.52 0.94 -9.05
N LYS A 18 17.66 0.32 -8.71
CA LYS A 18 18.32 0.48 -7.41
C LYS A 18 18.65 1.94 -7.11
N GLN A 19 19.17 2.68 -8.09
CA GLN A 19 19.42 4.11 -7.96
C GLN A 19 18.12 4.89 -7.69
N CYS A 20 17.04 4.57 -8.41
CA CYS A 20 15.72 5.18 -8.19
C CYS A 20 15.19 4.89 -6.77
N VAL A 21 15.33 3.66 -6.28
CA VAL A 21 14.90 3.27 -4.93
C VAL A 21 15.77 3.95 -3.87
N SER A 22 17.10 4.02 -4.05
CA SER A 22 18.00 4.72 -3.14
C SER A 22 17.75 6.23 -3.06
N ALA A 23 17.29 6.85 -4.15
CA ALA A 23 16.94 8.27 -4.17
C ALA A 23 15.59 8.58 -3.50
N PHE A 24 14.82 7.56 -3.13
CA PHE A 24 13.51 7.71 -2.53
C PHE A 24 13.65 8.09 -1.04
N GLY A 25 13.11 9.26 -0.67
CA GLY A 25 13.47 9.98 0.56
C GLY A 25 13.30 9.22 1.89
N GLU A 26 14.24 9.45 2.81
CA GLU A 26 14.41 8.75 4.09
C GLU A 26 13.17 8.77 5.00
N GLY A 27 12.49 9.93 5.12
CA GLY A 27 11.35 10.07 6.03
C GLY A 27 10.11 9.28 5.64
N TYR A 28 9.93 9.01 4.34
CA TYR A 28 8.88 8.12 3.85
C TYR A 28 9.20 6.66 4.17
N SER A 29 10.48 6.30 4.01
CA SER A 29 10.99 4.95 4.24
C SER A 29 10.74 4.50 5.68
N GLU A 30 11.01 5.34 6.68
CA GLU A 30 10.82 4.98 8.10
C GLU A 30 9.36 4.62 8.43
N ALA A 31 8.41 5.46 8.03
CA ALA A 31 6.98 5.22 8.30
C ALA A 31 6.48 3.94 7.63
N VAL A 32 6.90 3.71 6.39
CA VAL A 32 6.58 2.49 5.63
C VAL A 32 7.18 1.26 6.29
N GLN A 33 8.45 1.29 6.69
CA GLN A 33 9.11 0.17 7.36
C GLN A 33 8.45 -0.18 8.69
N ILE A 34 8.06 0.83 9.49
CA ILE A 34 7.32 0.61 10.75
C ILE A 34 6.00 -0.12 10.49
N ILE A 35 5.27 0.27 9.46
CA ILE A 35 3.98 -0.36 9.10
C ILE A 35 4.20 -1.79 8.62
N ILE A 36 5.18 -2.03 7.76
CA ILE A 36 5.55 -3.37 7.28
C ILE A 36 5.91 -4.27 8.46
N ARG A 37 6.67 -3.77 9.44
CA ARG A 37 7.05 -4.53 10.64
C ARG A 37 5.84 -4.84 11.52
N ARG A 38 5.04 -3.84 11.88
CA ARG A 38 3.87 -4.02 12.77
C ARG A 38 2.81 -4.96 12.20
N SER A 39 2.62 -4.94 10.88
CA SER A 39 1.67 -5.84 10.20
C SER A 39 2.16 -7.30 10.10
N LYS A 40 3.39 -7.60 10.54
CA LYS A 40 3.90 -8.96 10.76
C LYS A 40 3.32 -9.56 12.05
N ASP A 41 3.12 -8.74 13.08
CA ASP A 41 2.70 -9.19 14.42
C ASP A 41 1.18 -9.47 14.51
N GLY A 42 0.43 -9.11 13.46
CA GLY A 42 -1.02 -9.29 13.39
C GLY A 42 -1.74 -8.04 12.88
N ILE A 43 -3.06 -8.09 12.87
CA ILE A 43 -3.92 -6.96 12.52
C ILE A 43 -5.06 -6.89 13.53
N ASP A 44 -5.13 -5.79 14.27
CA ASP A 44 -6.25 -5.44 15.13
C ASP A 44 -6.54 -3.93 15.04
N LYS A 45 -7.62 -3.49 15.69
CA LYS A 45 -8.03 -2.06 15.69
C LYS A 45 -6.93 -1.15 16.24
N GLY A 46 -6.22 -1.55 17.29
CA GLY A 46 -5.16 -0.77 17.91
C GLY A 46 -3.92 -0.63 17.01
N ILE A 47 -3.48 -1.72 16.38
CA ILE A 47 -2.41 -1.71 15.38
C ILE A 47 -2.81 -0.82 14.20
N PHE A 48 -4.03 -0.97 13.71
CA PHE A 48 -4.56 -0.16 12.61
C PHE A 48 -4.56 1.34 12.94
N LEU A 49 -5.09 1.74 14.09
CA LEU A 49 -5.12 3.14 14.54
C LEU A 49 -3.70 3.72 14.61
N LYS A 50 -2.76 2.99 15.21
CA LYS A 50 -1.35 3.40 15.34
C LYS A 50 -0.65 3.53 13.99
N SER A 51 -0.82 2.55 13.11
CA SER A 51 -0.22 2.52 11.77
C SER A 51 -0.80 3.63 10.89
N SER A 52 -2.13 3.77 10.87
CA SER A 52 -2.82 4.83 10.14
C SER A 52 -2.43 6.21 10.63
N ALA A 53 -2.40 6.47 11.95
CA ALA A 53 -2.04 7.78 12.47
C ALA A 53 -0.60 8.19 12.10
N LYS A 54 0.38 7.28 12.23
CA LYS A 54 1.76 7.53 11.80
C LYS A 54 1.82 7.78 10.29
N LEU A 55 1.12 6.99 9.48
CA LEU A 55 1.09 7.15 8.03
C LEU A 55 0.48 8.49 7.62
N MET A 56 -0.72 8.81 8.09
CA MET A 56 -1.41 10.06 7.75
C MET A 56 -0.60 11.29 8.16
N SER A 57 0.06 11.25 9.32
CA SER A 57 0.94 12.32 9.77
C SER A 57 2.15 12.50 8.86
N SER A 58 2.80 11.39 8.46
CA SER A 58 3.97 11.39 7.58
C SER A 58 3.67 12.00 6.20
N PHE A 59 2.43 11.81 5.71
CA PHE A 59 1.94 12.40 4.46
C PHE A 59 1.27 13.78 4.64
N LYS A 60 1.40 14.40 5.82
CA LYS A 60 0.82 15.72 6.16
C LYS A 60 -0.70 15.78 6.00
N MET A 61 -1.39 14.65 6.02
CA MET A 61 -2.84 14.54 5.84
C MET A 61 -3.63 14.94 7.10
N THR A 62 -2.95 15.10 8.24
CA THR A 62 -3.57 15.44 9.53
C THR A 62 -3.78 16.95 9.72
N ARG A 63 -3.32 17.78 8.78
CA ARG A 63 -3.41 19.25 8.83
C ARG A 63 -4.79 19.77 8.41
N SER A 64 -5.45 19.06 7.49
CA SER A 64 -6.72 19.46 6.89
C SER A 64 -7.49 18.27 6.33
N GLY A 65 -8.78 18.46 6.04
CA GLY A 65 -9.62 17.42 5.44
C GLY A 65 -10.09 16.36 6.45
N PRO A 66 -10.47 15.17 5.97
CA PRO A 66 -11.13 14.15 6.80
C PRO A 66 -10.28 13.63 7.95
N PHE A 67 -8.96 13.63 7.79
CA PHE A 67 -7.99 13.19 8.80
C PHE A 67 -7.48 14.33 9.69
N LYS A 68 -8.07 15.54 9.61
CA LYS A 68 -7.63 16.67 10.43
C LYS A 68 -7.65 16.27 11.91
N GLY A 69 -6.52 16.40 12.58
CA GLY A 69 -6.37 16.12 14.01
C GLY A 69 -6.05 14.67 14.40
N VAL A 70 -5.96 13.74 13.44
CA VAL A 70 -5.49 12.37 13.70
C VAL A 70 -4.05 12.40 14.22
N GLY A 71 -3.78 11.60 15.27
CA GLY A 71 -2.43 11.41 15.83
C GLY A 71 -1.76 12.69 16.34
N ARG A 72 -2.54 13.64 16.88
CA ARG A 72 -1.99 14.90 17.43
C ARG A 72 -1.00 14.62 18.56
N PRO A 73 0.18 15.27 18.57
CA PRO A 73 1.09 15.19 19.70
C PRO A 73 0.39 15.58 21.01
N GLY A 74 0.51 14.75 22.05
CA GLY A 74 -0.13 14.96 23.35
C GLY A 74 -1.62 14.60 23.44
N ALA A 75 -2.26 14.19 22.33
CA ALA A 75 -3.62 13.65 22.38
C ALA A 75 -3.61 12.23 22.98
N LYS A 76 -4.60 11.94 23.83
CA LYS A 76 -4.83 10.58 24.35
C LYS A 76 -5.38 9.63 23.29
N ASP A 77 -6.10 10.17 22.29
CA ASP A 77 -6.69 9.42 21.19
C ASP A 77 -5.85 9.58 19.91
N LEU A 78 -5.74 8.49 19.16
CA LEU A 78 -5.11 8.45 17.85
C LEU A 78 -6.07 8.91 16.75
N ASP A 79 -7.37 8.84 17.01
CA ASP A 79 -8.42 9.27 16.12
C ASP A 79 -8.70 10.78 16.23
N ASN A 80 -9.53 11.30 15.35
CA ASN A 80 -10.05 12.67 15.46
C ASN A 80 -11.49 12.69 15.97
N ASP A 81 -12.04 13.89 16.17
CA ASP A 81 -13.42 14.09 16.65
C ASP A 81 -14.48 13.44 15.75
N ARG A 82 -14.15 13.17 14.47
CA ARG A 82 -15.01 12.49 13.50
C ARG A 82 -14.88 10.97 13.54
N ARG A 83 -13.97 10.45 14.36
CA ARG A 83 -13.66 9.03 14.52
C ARG A 83 -13.37 8.34 13.19
N VAL A 84 -12.71 9.05 12.27
CA VAL A 84 -12.52 8.61 10.88
C VAL A 84 -11.77 7.29 10.80
N LEU A 85 -10.79 7.07 11.69
CA LEU A 85 -10.05 5.82 11.70
C LEU A 85 -10.94 4.69 12.28
N SER A 86 -11.61 4.91 13.40
CA SER A 86 -12.51 3.92 14.00
C SER A 86 -13.60 3.47 13.03
N ALA A 87 -14.23 4.42 12.34
CA ALA A 87 -15.23 4.13 11.31
C ALA A 87 -14.64 3.38 10.12
N SER A 88 -13.40 3.71 9.73
CA SER A 88 -12.70 3.00 8.65
C SER A 88 -12.42 1.55 9.03
N TRP A 89 -11.97 1.29 10.26
CA TRP A 89 -11.79 -0.07 10.76
C TRP A 89 -13.09 -0.86 10.71
N GLU A 90 -14.16 -0.30 11.26
CA GLU A 90 -15.48 -0.94 11.29
C GLU A 90 -16.02 -1.27 9.89
N ALA A 91 -15.71 -0.43 8.89
CA ALA A 91 -16.14 -0.64 7.51
C ALA A 91 -15.40 -1.78 6.77
N ILE A 92 -14.22 -2.21 7.22
CA ILE A 92 -13.40 -3.18 6.47
C ILE A 92 -12.82 -4.33 7.29
N ALA A 93 -12.92 -4.31 8.62
CA ALA A 93 -12.22 -5.24 9.52
C ALA A 93 -12.39 -6.71 9.11
N GLU A 94 -13.64 -7.14 8.89
CA GLU A 94 -13.96 -8.52 8.49
C GLU A 94 -13.23 -8.92 7.19
N SER A 95 -13.39 -8.14 6.12
CA SER A 95 -12.73 -8.43 4.85
C SER A 95 -11.20 -8.34 4.89
N VAL A 96 -10.64 -7.51 5.77
CA VAL A 96 -9.19 -7.44 5.99
C VAL A 96 -8.69 -8.73 6.62
N LEU A 97 -9.39 -9.21 7.65
CA LEU A 97 -9.03 -10.46 8.34
C LEU A 97 -9.15 -11.66 7.41
N GLU A 98 -10.24 -11.76 6.65
CA GLU A 98 -10.40 -12.80 5.61
C GLU A 98 -9.26 -12.78 4.58
N LEU A 99 -8.93 -11.58 4.06
CA LEU A 99 -7.88 -11.46 3.07
C LEU A 99 -6.50 -11.80 3.68
N LYS A 100 -6.25 -11.41 4.93
CA LYS A 100 -5.01 -11.76 5.63
C LYS A 100 -4.86 -13.27 5.81
N GLU A 101 -5.93 -13.95 6.22
CA GLU A 101 -5.96 -15.41 6.36
C GLU A 101 -5.71 -16.09 5.00
N PHE A 102 -6.39 -15.63 3.96
CA PHE A 102 -6.16 -16.09 2.59
C PHE A 102 -4.68 -16.00 2.20
N LEU A 103 -4.03 -14.86 2.43
CA LEU A 103 -2.62 -14.65 2.09
C LEU A 103 -1.67 -15.53 2.91
N ILE A 104 -1.94 -15.73 4.21
CA ILE A 104 -1.11 -16.57 5.10
C ILE A 104 -1.23 -18.05 4.71
N SER A 105 -2.37 -18.48 4.19
CA SER A 105 -2.61 -19.87 3.80
C SER A 105 -1.84 -20.34 2.54
N ARG A 106 -0.97 -19.50 1.96
CA ARG A 106 -0.24 -19.80 0.72
C ARG A 106 1.17 -20.34 1.02
N PRO A 107 1.40 -21.67 0.88
CA PRO A 107 2.58 -22.34 1.42
C PRO A 107 3.90 -22.01 0.71
N ASN A 108 3.86 -21.39 -0.47
CA ASN A 108 5.04 -21.14 -1.31
C ASN A 108 5.28 -19.65 -1.59
N THR A 109 4.71 -18.76 -0.77
CA THR A 109 4.83 -17.32 -0.99
C THR A 109 5.55 -16.66 0.16
N THR A 110 6.50 -15.79 -0.17
CA THR A 110 7.07 -14.88 0.80
C THR A 110 6.15 -13.69 0.97
N ARG A 111 5.95 -13.24 2.21
CA ARG A 111 5.05 -12.11 2.51
C ARG A 111 5.38 -10.86 1.67
N SER A 112 6.66 -10.58 1.48
CA SER A 112 7.14 -9.43 0.71
C SER A 112 6.86 -9.53 -0.80
N ARG A 113 6.50 -10.71 -1.31
CA ARG A 113 6.33 -10.97 -2.74
C ARG A 113 5.03 -11.70 -3.07
N VAL A 114 4.10 -11.78 -2.14
CA VAL A 114 2.88 -12.58 -2.29
C VAL A 114 2.11 -12.22 -3.57
N LEU A 115 1.99 -10.94 -3.95
CA LEU A 115 1.30 -10.52 -5.18
C LEU A 115 1.93 -11.05 -6.48
N VAL A 116 3.24 -11.28 -6.50
CA VAL A 116 3.97 -11.73 -7.71
C VAL A 116 4.20 -13.24 -7.71
N GLU A 117 4.10 -13.89 -6.55
CA GLU A 117 4.32 -15.33 -6.38
C GLU A 117 3.03 -16.16 -6.40
N ILE A 118 1.87 -15.57 -6.11
CA ILE A 118 0.57 -16.25 -6.27
C ILE A 118 0.15 -16.35 -7.74
N LEU A 119 -0.80 -17.25 -8.02
CA LEU A 119 -1.36 -17.42 -9.36
C LEU A 119 -2.13 -16.16 -9.80
N GLU A 120 -2.20 -15.92 -11.11
CA GLU A 120 -2.91 -14.75 -11.67
C GLU A 120 -4.39 -14.68 -11.25
N ILE A 121 -5.05 -15.83 -11.18
CA ILE A 121 -6.45 -15.93 -10.71
C ILE A 121 -6.58 -15.50 -9.24
N GLU A 122 -5.63 -15.89 -8.39
CA GLU A 122 -5.60 -15.52 -6.97
C GLU A 122 -5.26 -14.05 -6.78
N ARG A 123 -4.31 -13.54 -7.57
CA ARG A 123 -3.99 -12.11 -7.63
C ARG A 123 -5.22 -11.29 -8.00
N SER A 124 -6.02 -11.75 -8.96
CA SER A 124 -7.28 -11.08 -9.34
C SER A 124 -8.28 -11.07 -8.18
N GLN A 125 -8.40 -12.18 -7.43
CA GLN A 125 -9.24 -12.25 -6.23
C GLN A 125 -8.76 -11.28 -5.12
N VAL A 126 -7.44 -11.20 -4.91
CA VAL A 126 -6.84 -10.25 -3.96
C VAL A 126 -7.16 -8.81 -4.38
N ALA A 127 -6.97 -8.48 -5.66
CA ALA A 127 -7.24 -7.15 -6.21
C ALA A 127 -8.72 -6.77 -6.08
N GLU A 128 -9.64 -7.70 -6.34
CA GLU A 128 -11.08 -7.49 -6.18
C GLU A 128 -11.46 -7.24 -4.71
N LYS A 129 -10.95 -8.06 -3.77
CA LYS A 129 -11.18 -7.85 -2.33
C LYS A 129 -10.63 -6.49 -1.86
N LEU A 130 -9.44 -6.11 -2.32
CA LEU A 130 -8.86 -4.79 -2.04
C LEU A 130 -9.74 -3.66 -2.59
N TRP A 131 -10.25 -3.80 -3.81
CA TRP A 131 -11.16 -2.83 -4.41
C TRP A 131 -12.49 -2.71 -3.65
N GLY A 132 -13.05 -3.83 -3.20
CA GLY A 132 -14.24 -3.86 -2.35
C GLY A 132 -14.04 -3.04 -1.07
N MET A 133 -12.94 -3.28 -0.35
CA MET A 133 -12.59 -2.50 0.84
C MET A 133 -12.32 -1.04 0.52
N PHE A 134 -11.60 -0.76 -0.57
CA PHE A 134 -11.30 0.59 -1.02
C PHE A 134 -12.57 1.40 -1.23
N LYS A 135 -13.57 0.84 -1.94
CA LYS A 135 -14.88 1.48 -2.17
C LYS A 135 -15.60 1.81 -0.86
N ARG A 136 -15.56 0.92 0.14
CA ARG A 136 -16.15 1.17 1.47
C ARG A 136 -15.42 2.28 2.25
N LEU A 137 -14.14 2.48 2.00
CA LEU A 137 -13.36 3.56 2.61
C LEU A 137 -13.59 4.93 1.95
N LEU A 138 -13.97 4.98 0.67
CA LEU A 138 -14.09 6.25 -0.07
C LEU A 138 -14.98 7.28 0.63
N PRO A 139 -16.21 6.97 1.07
CA PRO A 139 -17.07 7.96 1.72
C PRO A 139 -16.46 8.57 2.98
N LEU A 140 -15.65 7.80 3.72
CA LEU A 140 -14.96 8.24 4.93
C LEU A 140 -13.74 9.11 4.63
N CYS A 141 -13.12 8.90 3.47
CA CYS A 141 -11.93 9.60 3.02
C CYS A 141 -12.21 10.82 2.14
N MET A 142 -13.46 10.99 1.69
CA MET A 142 -13.88 12.08 0.80
C MET A 142 -13.96 13.41 1.55
N SER A 143 -13.70 14.49 0.81
CA SER A 143 -13.90 15.86 1.27
C SER A 143 -14.52 16.70 0.16
N LYS A 144 -14.84 17.96 0.44
CA LYS A 144 -15.32 18.91 -0.58
C LYS A 144 -14.38 19.05 -1.78
N THR A 145 -13.09 18.72 -1.62
CA THR A 145 -12.05 18.94 -2.64
C THR A 145 -11.30 17.67 -3.02
N SER A 146 -11.70 16.50 -2.51
CA SER A 146 -10.99 15.22 -2.73
C SER A 146 -11.96 14.06 -2.85
N LEU A 147 -11.71 13.20 -3.83
CA LEU A 147 -12.42 11.93 -4.04
C LEU A 147 -12.03 10.84 -3.05
N GLY A 148 -11.15 11.12 -2.09
CA GLY A 148 -10.76 10.17 -1.03
C GLY A 148 -9.80 9.06 -1.47
N LEU A 149 -9.48 8.93 -2.76
CA LEU A 149 -8.61 7.88 -3.31
C LEU A 149 -7.27 7.72 -2.56
N VAL A 150 -6.61 8.85 -2.29
CA VAL A 150 -5.31 8.87 -1.59
C VAL A 150 -5.43 8.43 -0.13
N GLY A 151 -6.53 8.78 0.53
CA GLY A 151 -6.79 8.37 1.92
C GLY A 151 -7.08 6.89 2.00
N ALA A 152 -7.96 6.40 1.13
CA ALA A 152 -8.35 5.00 1.07
C ALA A 152 -7.15 4.08 0.76
N SER A 153 -6.30 4.42 -0.21
CA SER A 153 -5.10 3.62 -0.53
C SER A 153 -4.14 3.52 0.65
N LYS A 154 -3.96 4.60 1.40
CA LYS A 154 -3.08 4.64 2.58
C LYS A 154 -3.66 3.86 3.77
N LEU A 155 -4.97 3.92 3.99
CA LEU A 155 -5.60 3.11 5.03
C LEU A 155 -5.46 1.62 4.73
N LEU A 156 -5.67 1.19 3.48
CA LEU A 156 -5.42 -0.21 3.09
C LEU A 156 -3.95 -0.58 3.26
N PHE A 157 -3.03 0.28 2.83
CA PHE A 157 -1.59 0.05 3.02
C PHE A 157 -1.20 -0.08 4.49
N SER A 158 -1.85 0.65 5.39
CA SER A 158 -1.57 0.56 6.83
C SER A 158 -1.89 -0.80 7.45
N LEU A 159 -2.70 -1.62 6.76
CA LEU A 159 -3.17 -2.93 7.19
C LEU A 159 -2.48 -4.06 6.43
N LEU A 160 -2.40 -3.92 5.12
CA LEU A 160 -2.00 -4.97 4.19
C LEU A 160 -0.86 -4.50 3.27
N PRO A 161 0.29 -4.06 3.82
CA PRO A 161 1.38 -3.52 3.01
C PRO A 161 2.01 -4.54 2.07
N GLU A 162 1.75 -5.84 2.25
CA GLU A 162 2.13 -6.91 1.32
C GLU A 162 1.36 -6.91 -0.01
N VAL A 163 0.15 -6.34 -0.03
CA VAL A 163 -0.74 -6.39 -1.21
C VAL A 163 -1.38 -5.05 -1.59
N ALA A 164 -1.25 -4.03 -0.74
CA ALA A 164 -1.75 -2.68 -1.00
C ALA A 164 -0.59 -1.71 -1.26
N LEU A 165 -0.87 -0.60 -1.94
CA LEU A 165 0.09 0.46 -2.23
C LEU A 165 -0.46 1.82 -1.77
N PRO A 166 0.35 2.67 -1.12
CA PRO A 166 -0.10 3.97 -0.62
C PRO A 166 -0.08 5.04 -1.73
N VAL A 167 -0.89 4.87 -2.77
CA VAL A 167 -0.87 5.70 -4.00
C VAL A 167 -1.17 7.18 -3.73
N ASP A 168 -0.42 8.09 -4.37
CA ASP A 168 -0.60 9.53 -4.30
C ASP A 168 -1.34 10.12 -5.52
N ASN A 169 -1.68 11.42 -5.45
CA ASN A 169 -2.46 12.07 -6.51
C ASN A 169 -1.74 12.10 -7.86
N ILE A 170 -0.40 12.21 -7.86
CA ILE A 170 0.38 12.27 -9.09
C ILE A 170 0.37 10.90 -9.77
N GLN A 171 0.60 9.82 -9.01
CA GLN A 171 0.52 8.46 -9.52
C GLN A 171 -0.88 8.14 -10.06
N TRP A 172 -1.94 8.44 -9.31
CA TRP A 172 -3.31 8.24 -9.79
C TRP A 172 -3.58 8.95 -11.13
N ARG A 173 -3.22 10.23 -11.22
CA ARG A 173 -3.55 11.06 -12.40
C ARG A 173 -2.65 10.82 -13.60
N LYS A 174 -1.35 10.61 -13.39
CA LYS A 174 -0.36 10.58 -14.47
C LYS A 174 0.08 9.17 -14.84
N LEU A 175 0.20 8.29 -13.85
CA LEU A 175 0.68 6.93 -14.05
C LEU A 175 -0.48 5.96 -14.35
N PHE A 176 -1.36 5.79 -13.36
CA PHE A 176 -2.40 4.75 -13.44
C PHE A 176 -3.58 5.16 -14.31
N LYS A 177 -4.00 6.43 -14.24
CA LYS A 177 -5.12 6.97 -15.05
C LYS A 177 -6.43 6.17 -14.92
N THR A 178 -6.63 5.53 -13.78
CA THR A 178 -7.83 4.79 -13.39
C THR A 178 -8.25 5.23 -11.98
N VAL A 179 -9.50 4.96 -11.61
CA VAL A 179 -9.96 5.07 -10.22
C VAL A 179 -10.18 3.70 -9.59
N ASP A 180 -10.15 2.64 -10.41
CA ASP A 180 -10.27 1.27 -9.94
C ASP A 180 -8.95 0.86 -9.29
N TYR A 181 -9.02 0.55 -8.00
CA TYR A 181 -7.84 0.14 -7.26
C TYR A 181 -7.38 -1.27 -7.64
N SER A 182 -8.27 -2.14 -8.14
CA SER A 182 -7.88 -3.46 -8.63
C SER A 182 -6.95 -3.35 -9.85
N ASP A 183 -7.25 -2.43 -10.78
CA ASP A 183 -6.38 -2.11 -11.92
C ASP A 183 -4.98 -1.71 -11.45
N VAL A 184 -4.88 -0.84 -10.43
CA VAL A 184 -3.59 -0.41 -9.89
C VAL A 184 -2.77 -1.59 -9.38
N ILE A 185 -3.38 -2.46 -8.58
CA ILE A 185 -2.69 -3.61 -7.99
C ILE A 185 -2.27 -4.61 -9.07
N CYS A 186 -3.16 -4.92 -10.01
CA CYS A 186 -2.88 -5.85 -11.11
C CYS A 186 -1.81 -5.29 -12.06
N LEU A 187 -1.89 -4.01 -12.45
CA LEU A 187 -0.90 -3.36 -13.32
C LEU A 187 0.50 -3.45 -12.70
N MET A 188 0.64 -3.10 -11.42
CA MET A 188 1.93 -3.14 -10.73
C MET A 188 2.50 -4.56 -10.64
N ALA A 189 1.67 -5.54 -10.25
CA ALA A 189 2.12 -6.92 -10.12
C ALA A 189 2.49 -7.53 -11.48
N ASN A 190 1.66 -7.32 -12.51
CA ASN A 190 1.93 -7.81 -13.86
C ASN A 190 3.19 -7.18 -14.43
N GLU A 191 3.40 -5.88 -14.19
CA GLU A 191 4.59 -5.19 -14.65
C GLU A 191 5.87 -5.71 -13.98
N ILE A 192 5.84 -5.97 -12.67
CA ILE A 192 6.97 -6.60 -11.96
C ILE A 192 7.26 -7.98 -12.56
N VAL A 193 6.24 -8.84 -12.70
CA VAL A 193 6.40 -10.19 -13.27
C VAL A 193 7.01 -10.13 -14.67
N GLU A 194 6.53 -9.22 -15.52
CA GLU A 194 7.04 -9.05 -16.87
C GLU A 194 8.49 -8.54 -16.87
N TRP A 195 8.81 -7.58 -16.00
CA TRP A 195 10.15 -7.04 -15.87
C TRP A 195 11.13 -8.12 -15.41
N GLU A 196 10.81 -8.89 -14.37
CA GLU A 196 11.67 -9.96 -13.85
C GLU A 196 11.90 -11.05 -14.91
N ARG A 197 10.86 -11.40 -15.68
CA ARG A 197 10.96 -12.36 -16.78
C ARG A 197 11.91 -11.90 -17.88
N LEU A 198 11.90 -10.61 -18.23
CA LEU A 198 12.71 -10.06 -19.31
C LEU A 198 14.13 -9.68 -18.89
N SER A 199 14.31 -9.22 -17.65
CA SER A 199 15.63 -8.83 -17.12
C SER A 199 16.41 -10.04 -16.56
N GLY A 200 15.72 -11.10 -16.16
CA GLY A 200 16.30 -12.23 -15.43
C GLY A 200 16.71 -11.91 -13.99
N GLN A 201 16.32 -10.74 -13.47
CA GLN A 201 16.63 -10.26 -12.12
C GLN A 201 15.35 -10.16 -11.29
N ARG A 202 15.44 -10.35 -9.97
CA ARG A 202 14.28 -10.12 -9.09
C ARG A 202 14.23 -8.67 -8.64
N ILE A 203 13.03 -8.06 -8.60
CA ILE A 203 12.87 -6.64 -8.30
C ILE A 203 13.30 -6.31 -6.86
N ASP A 204 13.13 -7.25 -5.93
CA ASP A 204 13.52 -7.08 -4.52
C ASP A 204 15.04 -7.04 -4.33
N GLU A 205 15.82 -7.64 -5.25
CA GLU A 205 17.29 -7.53 -5.24
C GLU A 205 17.76 -6.11 -5.61
N CYS A 206 16.86 -5.29 -6.19
CA CYS A 206 17.12 -3.89 -6.48
C CYS A 206 16.88 -2.97 -5.26
N ASP A 207 16.20 -3.44 -4.20
CA ASP A 207 16.03 -2.65 -2.98
C ASP A 207 17.32 -2.70 -2.14
N PRO A 208 18.01 -1.57 -1.90
CA PRO A 208 19.20 -1.52 -1.05
C PRO A 208 18.92 -1.94 0.40
N ASN A 209 17.66 -1.93 0.85
CA ASN A 209 17.24 -2.31 2.19
C ASN A 209 16.71 -3.76 2.28
N SER A 210 16.70 -4.51 1.18
CA SER A 210 16.16 -5.88 1.11
C SER A 210 16.84 -6.85 2.10
N THR A 211 18.07 -6.56 2.52
CA THR A 211 18.82 -7.38 3.48
C THR A 211 18.26 -7.33 4.90
N ILE A 212 17.47 -6.31 5.24
CA ILE A 212 16.83 -6.17 6.57
C ILE A 212 15.66 -7.15 6.74
N PHE A 213 15.14 -7.72 5.64
CA PHE A 213 13.96 -8.60 5.65
C PHE A 213 14.28 -10.09 5.54
N LYS A 214 15.57 -10.48 5.53
CA LYS A 214 16.02 -11.88 5.51
C LYS A 214 16.09 -12.55 6.90
N GLN A 215 15.35 -12.06 7.90
CA GLN A 215 15.25 -12.66 9.25
C GLN A 215 13.80 -12.94 9.67
#